data_AF-F4C0X6-F1
#
_entry.id   AF-F4C0X6-F1
#
_cell.length_a   1.000
_cell.length_b   1.000
_cell.length_c   1.000
_cell.angle_alpha   90.00
_cell.angle_beta   90.00
_cell.angle_gamma   90.00
#
_symmetry.space_group_name_H-M   'P 1'
#
loop_
_entity.id
_entity.type
_entity.pdbx_description
1 polymer ?
#
loop_
_entity_poly.entity_id
_entity_poly.type
_entity_poly.pdbx_seq_one_letter_code
_entity_poly.pdbx_strand_id
1 'polypeptide(L)'
;MVLIEIAQKRGRMNDSILKFPTAVLELEQAMGELQGQIKGLTRIEMGDDGTPVVSGFSDEQAVARLQNELNETRSQRDELLEIIARIENVFAEHEKLPCSMESIDDRIKEIGQIGRDMQTRLNGLVIDLIVHNRAITLPEIWSHPDVRALEDGRAELIRAGAVELQELEKLKVALEPHLRDEGGLCDRAFYPHHYQPVMNPATISEMAL
;
A
#
# COMPACT_ATOMS: atom_id res chain seq x y z
N MET A 1 -13.29 -1.67 -1.28
CA MET A 1 -12.14 -1.33 -0.43
C MET A 1 -11.15 -0.57 -1.30
N VAL A 2 -10.93 0.69 -0.95
CA VAL A 2 -10.15 1.65 -1.75
C VAL A 2 -8.69 1.23 -1.83
N LEU A 3 -8.12 0.68 -0.75
CA LEU A 3 -6.71 0.28 -0.71
C LEU A 3 -6.39 -0.88 -1.66
N ILE A 4 -7.34 -1.80 -1.88
CA ILE A 4 -7.18 -2.90 -2.86
C ILE A 4 -7.14 -2.33 -4.29
N GLU A 5 -8.02 -1.39 -4.62
CA GLU A 5 -8.03 -0.74 -5.94
C GLU A 5 -6.73 0.04 -6.21
N ILE A 6 -6.17 0.68 -5.18
CA ILE A 6 -4.89 1.38 -5.27
C ILE A 6 -3.76 0.37 -5.51
N ALA A 7 -3.74 -0.75 -4.77
CA ALA A 7 -2.74 -1.79 -4.93
C ALA A 7 -2.78 -2.41 -6.33
N GLN A 8 -3.98 -2.71 -6.87
CA GLN A 8 -4.15 -3.25 -8.22
C GLN A 8 -3.56 -2.34 -9.32
N LYS A 9 -3.65 -1.02 -9.15
CA LYS A 9 -3.13 -0.06 -10.13
C LYS A 9 -1.62 0.18 -10.01
N ARG A 10 -1.07 0.13 -8.78
CA ARG A 10 0.34 0.48 -8.52
C ARG A 10 1.31 -0.70 -8.53
N GLY A 11 0.86 -1.90 -8.14
CA GLY A 11 1.68 -3.12 -8.15
C GLY A 11 2.96 -3.09 -7.30
N ARG A 12 3.10 -2.19 -6.31
CA ARG A 12 4.33 -2.07 -5.49
C ARG A 12 4.21 -2.79 -4.14
N MET A 13 5.20 -3.64 -3.84
CA MET A 13 5.31 -4.47 -2.63
C MET A 13 5.89 -3.79 -1.38
N ASN A 14 6.56 -2.64 -1.50
CA ASN A 14 7.37 -2.07 -0.39
C ASN A 14 6.71 -0.92 0.40
N ASP A 15 5.43 -0.64 0.19
CA ASP A 15 4.71 0.38 0.96
C ASP A 15 4.06 -0.25 2.20
N SER A 16 4.24 0.37 3.37
CA SER A 16 3.79 -0.18 4.65
C SER A 16 2.26 -0.30 4.77
N ILE A 17 1.50 0.50 4.02
CA ILE A 17 0.04 0.44 3.94
C ILE A 17 -0.38 -0.52 2.82
N LEU A 18 0.25 -0.42 1.63
CA LEU A 18 -0.16 -1.22 0.47
C LEU A 18 0.32 -2.68 0.50
N LYS A 19 1.20 -3.06 1.42
CA LYS A 19 1.63 -4.47 1.57
C LYS A 19 0.45 -5.41 1.87
N PHE A 20 -0.52 -5.00 2.69
CA PHE A 20 -1.68 -5.84 3.03
C PHE A 20 -2.62 -6.07 1.84
N PRO A 21 -3.10 -5.03 1.13
CA PRO A 21 -3.93 -5.25 -0.06
C PRO A 21 -3.16 -5.96 -1.17
N THR A 22 -1.85 -5.73 -1.32
CA THR A 22 -1.04 -6.49 -2.28
C THR A 22 -0.96 -7.97 -1.90
N ALA A 23 -0.77 -8.30 -0.62
CA ALA A 23 -0.78 -9.67 -0.14
C ALA A 23 -2.13 -10.36 -0.41
N VAL A 24 -3.26 -9.66 -0.26
CA VAL A 24 -4.58 -10.19 -0.64
C VAL A 24 -4.63 -10.56 -2.12
N LEU A 25 -4.10 -9.72 -3.01
CA LEU A 25 -4.09 -10.00 -4.46
C LEU A 25 -3.24 -11.23 -4.80
N GLU A 26 -2.08 -11.40 -4.14
CA GLU A 26 -1.24 -12.59 -4.29
C GLU A 26 -1.96 -13.87 -3.81
N LEU A 27 -2.63 -13.80 -2.65
CA LEU A 27 -3.43 -14.93 -2.16
C LEU A 27 -4.61 -15.24 -3.09
N GLU A 28 -5.26 -14.25 -3.68
CA GLU A 28 -6.33 -14.47 -4.67
C GLU A 28 -5.82 -15.19 -5.92
N GLN A 29 -4.62 -14.83 -6.39
CA GLN A 29 -3.97 -15.54 -7.49
C GLN A 29 -3.65 -16.99 -7.11
N ALA A 30 -3.02 -17.21 -5.95
CA ALA A 30 -2.69 -18.55 -5.45
C ALA A 30 -3.94 -19.43 -5.28
N MET A 31 -5.03 -18.86 -4.74
CA MET A 31 -6.32 -19.54 -4.66
C MET A 31 -6.87 -19.94 -6.03
N GLY A 32 -6.70 -19.10 -7.04
CA GLY A 32 -7.07 -19.40 -8.43
C GLY A 32 -6.28 -20.57 -9.00
N GLU A 33 -4.97 -20.61 -8.73
CA GLU A 33 -4.07 -21.70 -9.14
C GLU A 33 -4.43 -23.03 -8.47
N LEU A 34 -4.64 -23.03 -7.14
CA LEU A 34 -5.09 -24.21 -6.38
C LEU A 34 -6.42 -24.76 -6.90
N GLN A 35 -7.39 -23.87 -7.18
CA GLN A 35 -8.66 -24.27 -7.80
C GLN A 35 -8.45 -24.85 -9.21
N GLY A 36 -7.52 -24.30 -9.98
CA GLY A 36 -7.13 -24.83 -11.29
C GLY A 36 -6.57 -26.25 -11.19
N GLN A 37 -5.71 -26.51 -10.21
CA GLN A 37 -5.14 -27.84 -9.95
C GLN A 37 -6.21 -28.86 -9.54
N ILE A 38 -7.13 -28.48 -8.64
CA ILE A 38 -8.26 -29.34 -8.24
C ILE A 38 -9.15 -29.67 -9.45
N LYS A 39 -9.43 -28.68 -10.31
CA LYS A 39 -10.18 -28.90 -11.57
C LYS A 39 -9.44 -29.86 -12.50
N GLY A 40 -8.12 -29.76 -12.61
CA GLY A 40 -7.29 -30.66 -13.41
C GLY A 40 -7.32 -32.12 -12.94
N LEU A 41 -7.54 -32.35 -11.64
CA LEU A 41 -7.68 -33.69 -11.05
C LEU A 41 -9.12 -34.24 -11.12
N THR A 42 -10.07 -33.46 -11.62
CA THR A 42 -11.48 -33.87 -11.70
C THR A 42 -11.69 -34.81 -12.87
N ARG A 43 -12.26 -35.99 -12.62
CA ARG A 43 -12.71 -36.92 -13.67
C ARG A 43 -14.11 -36.54 -14.10
N ILE A 44 -14.27 -36.30 -15.39
CA ILE A 44 -15.54 -35.99 -16.02
C ILE A 44 -15.89 -37.16 -16.94
N GLU A 45 -17.03 -37.79 -16.67
CA GLU A 45 -17.59 -38.86 -17.50
C GLU A 45 -18.90 -38.39 -18.12
N MET A 46 -19.31 -39.03 -19.21
CA MET A 46 -20.59 -38.74 -19.85
C MET A 46 -21.66 -39.60 -19.19
N GLY A 47 -22.67 -38.96 -18.61
CA GLY A 47 -23.87 -39.61 -18.10
C GLY A 47 -24.71 -40.22 -19.23
N ASP A 48 -25.66 -41.07 -18.85
CA ASP A 48 -26.52 -41.81 -19.78
C ASP A 48 -27.42 -40.89 -20.65
N ASP A 49 -27.60 -39.64 -20.23
CA ASP A 49 -28.32 -38.58 -20.94
C ASP A 49 -27.42 -37.73 -21.84
N GLY A 50 -26.13 -38.07 -21.93
CA GLY A 50 -25.12 -37.32 -22.69
C GLY A 50 -24.66 -36.04 -21.99
N THR A 51 -24.95 -35.84 -20.70
CA THR A 51 -24.42 -34.70 -19.94
C THR A 51 -23.09 -35.07 -19.25
N PRO A 52 -22.10 -34.16 -19.21
CA PRO A 52 -20.87 -34.40 -18.48
C PRO A 52 -21.14 -34.35 -16.97
N VAL A 53 -20.86 -35.45 -16.27
CA VAL A 53 -21.00 -35.60 -14.83
C VAL A 53 -19.62 -35.80 -14.22
N VAL A 54 -19.37 -35.16 -13.06
CA VAL A 54 -18.16 -35.39 -12.29
C VAL A 54 -18.24 -36.77 -11.63
N SER A 55 -17.44 -37.72 -12.12
CA SER A 55 -17.44 -39.10 -11.62
C SER A 55 -16.53 -39.30 -10.40
N GLY A 56 -15.60 -38.38 -10.16
CA GLY A 56 -14.71 -38.39 -9.01
C GLY A 56 -13.42 -37.63 -9.28
N PHE A 57 -12.35 -37.95 -8.53
CA PHE A 57 -11.02 -37.38 -8.74
C PHE A 57 -10.02 -38.45 -9.16
N SER A 58 -9.02 -38.05 -9.94
CA SER A 58 -7.92 -38.95 -10.32
C SER A 58 -7.01 -39.30 -9.16
N ASP A 59 -6.90 -38.41 -8.18
CA ASP A 59 -6.17 -38.60 -6.92
C ASP A 59 -6.94 -37.87 -5.79
N GLU A 60 -7.67 -38.64 -4.99
CA GLU A 60 -8.46 -38.10 -3.88
C GLU A 60 -7.59 -37.56 -2.74
N GLN A 61 -6.41 -38.14 -2.51
CA GLN A 61 -5.50 -37.67 -1.46
C GLN A 61 -4.87 -36.32 -1.83
N ALA A 62 -4.48 -36.15 -3.10
CA ALA A 62 -3.98 -34.87 -3.59
C ALA A 62 -5.06 -33.78 -3.52
N VAL A 63 -6.30 -34.09 -3.91
CA VAL A 63 -7.41 -33.13 -3.81
C VAL A 63 -7.70 -32.74 -2.37
N ALA A 64 -7.70 -33.69 -1.42
CA ALA A 64 -7.89 -33.39 -0.01
C ALA A 64 -6.80 -32.45 0.53
N ARG A 65 -5.53 -32.65 0.13
CA ARG A 65 -4.42 -31.74 0.49
C ARG A 65 -4.61 -30.35 -0.09
N LEU A 66 -4.91 -30.24 -1.38
CA LEU A 66 -5.14 -28.95 -2.05
C LEU A 66 -6.36 -28.20 -1.50
N GLN A 67 -7.40 -28.93 -1.07
CA GLN A 67 -8.56 -28.32 -0.41
C GLN A 67 -8.22 -27.77 0.97
N ASN A 68 -7.38 -28.47 1.75
CA ASN A 68 -6.90 -27.96 3.03
C ASN A 68 -6.06 -26.69 2.83
N GLU A 69 -5.12 -26.71 1.88
CA GLU A 69 -4.29 -25.55 1.54
C GLU A 69 -5.17 -24.36 1.09
N LEU A 70 -6.16 -24.60 0.22
CA LEU A 70 -7.11 -23.57 -0.21
C LEU A 70 -7.89 -22.96 0.96
N ASN A 71 -8.27 -23.75 1.96
CA ASN A 71 -8.96 -23.25 3.16
C ASN A 71 -8.04 -22.42 4.05
N GLU A 72 -6.77 -22.81 4.19
CA GLU A 72 -5.75 -22.03 4.89
C GLU A 72 -5.52 -20.68 4.19
N THR A 73 -5.36 -20.67 2.86
CA THR A 73 -5.20 -19.44 2.07
C THR A 73 -6.42 -18.52 2.21
N ARG A 74 -7.64 -19.08 2.23
CA ARG A 74 -8.88 -18.31 2.48
C ARG A 74 -8.89 -17.67 3.87
N SER A 75 -8.49 -18.40 4.91
CA SER A 75 -8.39 -17.87 6.26
C SER A 75 -7.42 -16.69 6.32
N GLN A 76 -6.23 -16.84 5.73
CA GLN A 76 -5.24 -15.76 5.67
C GLN A 76 -5.75 -14.53 4.92
N ARG A 77 -6.47 -14.75 3.81
CA ARG A 77 -7.10 -13.65 3.05
C ARG A 77 -8.12 -12.90 3.91
N ASP A 78 -8.98 -13.61 4.63
CA ASP A 78 -10.02 -13.00 5.44
C ASP A 78 -9.41 -12.18 6.61
N GLU A 79 -8.35 -12.69 7.25
CA GLU A 79 -7.60 -11.95 8.27
C GLU A 79 -6.95 -10.67 7.70
N LEU A 80 -6.38 -10.73 6.49
CA LEU A 80 -5.83 -9.55 5.83
C LEU A 80 -6.92 -8.53 5.46
N LEU A 81 -8.10 -8.98 5.02
CA LEU A 81 -9.23 -8.09 4.73
C LEU A 81 -9.70 -7.35 5.99
N GLU A 82 -9.71 -8.01 7.15
CA GLU A 82 -10.00 -7.36 8.43
C GLU A 82 -8.96 -6.32 8.83
N ILE A 83 -7.67 -6.57 8.55
CA ILE A 83 -6.62 -5.57 8.75
C ILE A 83 -6.84 -4.36 7.84
N ILE A 84 -7.10 -4.59 6.55
CA ILE A 84 -7.33 -3.50 5.59
C ILE A 84 -8.56 -2.68 5.99
N ALA A 85 -9.65 -3.33 6.43
CA ALA A 85 -10.83 -2.63 6.92
C ALA A 85 -10.53 -1.74 8.13
N ARG A 86 -9.70 -2.23 9.08
CA ARG A 86 -9.24 -1.42 10.22
C ARG A 86 -8.41 -0.21 9.77
N ILE A 87 -7.51 -0.40 8.79
CA ILE A 87 -6.71 0.71 8.23
C ILE A 87 -7.62 1.74 7.55
N GLU A 88 -8.60 1.31 6.73
CA GLU A 88 -9.54 2.22 6.06
C GLU A 88 -10.41 2.98 7.08
N ASN A 89 -10.77 2.36 8.21
CA ASN A 89 -11.46 3.04 9.29
C ASN A 89 -10.60 4.14 9.93
N VAL A 90 -9.30 3.92 10.15
CA VAL A 90 -8.39 4.96 10.66
C VAL A 90 -8.33 6.15 9.70
N PHE A 91 -8.28 5.91 8.39
CA PHE A 91 -8.37 6.99 7.40
C PHE A 91 -9.69 7.77 7.49
N ALA A 92 -10.81 7.05 7.64
CA ALA A 92 -12.14 7.66 7.77
C ALA A 92 -12.28 8.50 9.05
N GLU A 93 -11.75 8.03 10.18
CA GLU A 93 -11.73 8.78 11.47
C GLU A 93 -10.96 10.10 11.37
N HIS A 94 -9.95 10.14 10.50
CA HIS A 94 -9.16 11.34 10.22
C HIS A 94 -9.71 12.18 9.04
N GLU A 95 -10.88 11.82 8.50
CA GLU A 95 -11.50 12.49 7.33
C GLU A 95 -10.59 12.55 6.09
N LYS A 96 -9.70 11.56 5.93
CA LYS A 96 -8.79 11.45 4.78
C LYS A 96 -9.19 10.27 3.90
N LEU A 97 -8.90 10.38 2.60
CA LEU A 97 -9.03 9.25 1.69
C LEU A 97 -7.89 8.25 1.92
N PRO A 98 -8.16 6.92 1.90
CA PRO A 98 -7.11 5.91 1.97
C PRO A 98 -6.10 6.10 0.85
N CYS A 99 -4.82 6.09 1.21
CA CYS A 99 -3.70 6.26 0.29
C CYS A 99 -2.48 5.49 0.79
N SER A 100 -1.40 5.50 0.00
CA SER A 100 -0.15 4.83 0.36
C SER A 100 0.65 5.66 1.38
N MET A 101 1.55 5.01 2.13
CA MET A 101 2.46 5.73 3.04
C MET A 101 3.38 6.68 2.26
N GLU A 102 3.87 6.26 1.09
CA GLU A 102 4.68 7.11 0.18
C GLU A 102 3.97 8.42 -0.14
N SER A 103 2.65 8.40 -0.41
CA SER A 103 1.89 9.62 -0.71
C SER A 103 1.72 10.54 0.50
N ILE A 104 1.62 9.99 1.71
CA ILE A 104 1.61 10.79 2.95
C ILE A 104 2.98 11.46 3.13
N ASP A 105 4.07 10.71 2.97
CA ASP A 105 5.43 11.21 3.12
C ASP A 105 5.79 12.27 2.07
N ASP A 106 5.39 12.06 0.81
CA ASP A 106 5.55 13.04 -0.27
C ASP A 106 4.84 14.35 0.08
N ARG A 107 3.60 14.27 0.60
CA ARG A 107 2.84 15.46 0.99
C ARG A 107 3.50 16.21 2.14
N ILE A 108 4.00 15.50 3.15
CA ILE A 108 4.77 16.08 4.26
C ILE A 108 6.01 16.83 3.72
N LYS A 109 6.71 16.22 2.76
CA LYS A 109 7.89 16.81 2.14
C LYS A 109 7.55 18.06 1.32
N GLU A 110 6.46 18.03 0.55
CA GLU A 110 5.94 19.18 -0.19
C GLU A 110 5.64 20.35 0.75
N ILE A 111 4.93 20.10 1.86
CA ILE A 111 4.63 21.11 2.87
C ILE A 111 5.91 21.75 3.41
N GLY A 112 6.93 20.94 3.71
CA GLY A 112 8.23 21.42 4.16
C GLY A 112 8.98 22.28 3.13
N GLN A 113 8.63 22.16 1.85
CA GLN A 113 9.28 22.88 0.76
C GLN A 113 8.59 24.22 0.42
N ILE A 114 7.29 24.37 0.73
CA ILE A 114 6.49 25.60 0.50
C ILE A 114 7.25 26.87 0.92
N GLY A 115 7.79 26.88 2.15
CA GLY A 115 8.47 28.05 2.69
C GLY A 115 9.71 28.45 1.90
N ARG A 116 10.47 27.46 1.38
CA ARG A 116 11.67 27.70 0.57
C ARG A 116 11.33 28.16 -0.84
N ASP A 117 10.31 27.57 -1.45
CA ASP A 117 9.89 27.91 -2.81
C ASP A 117 9.35 29.34 -2.85
N MET A 118 8.54 29.72 -1.85
CA MET A 118 8.04 31.09 -1.71
C MET A 118 9.17 32.08 -1.40
N GLN A 119 10.15 31.73 -0.58
CA GLN A 119 11.31 32.59 -0.32
C GLN A 119 12.13 32.83 -1.60
N THR A 120 12.32 31.81 -2.43
CA THR A 120 13.03 31.92 -3.71
C THR A 120 12.32 32.89 -4.64
N ARG A 121 10.99 32.82 -4.72
CA ARG A 121 10.17 33.75 -5.52
C ARG A 121 10.25 35.18 -4.99
N LEU A 122 10.18 35.35 -3.67
CA LEU A 122 10.31 36.66 -3.02
C LEU A 122 11.69 37.29 -3.31
N ASN A 123 12.76 36.50 -3.19
CA ASN A 123 14.12 36.96 -3.49
C ASN A 123 14.27 37.39 -4.96
N GLY A 124 13.68 36.65 -5.90
CA GLY A 124 13.66 37.02 -7.32
C GLY A 124 13.03 38.39 -7.55
N LEU A 125 11.85 38.62 -6.97
CA LEU A 125 11.17 39.91 -7.07
C LEU A 125 11.98 41.07 -6.45
N VAL A 126 12.60 40.83 -5.29
CA VAL A 126 13.46 41.83 -4.64
C VAL A 126 14.67 42.18 -5.52
N ILE A 127 15.31 41.18 -6.12
CA ILE A 127 16.42 41.39 -7.04
C ILE A 127 15.97 42.20 -8.25
N ASP A 128 14.82 41.86 -8.84
CA ASP A 128 14.27 42.59 -10.00
C ASP A 128 14.02 44.06 -9.65
N LEU A 129 13.45 44.35 -8.48
CA LEU A 129 13.23 45.73 -8.02
C LEU A 129 14.55 46.50 -7.87
N ILE A 130 15.59 45.88 -7.33
CA ILE A 130 16.92 46.49 -7.17
C ILE A 130 17.57 46.75 -8.54
N VAL A 131 17.42 45.81 -9.49
CA VAL A 131 17.98 45.95 -10.85
C VAL A 131 17.32 47.12 -11.59
N HIS A 132 16.00 47.26 -11.50
CA HIS A 132 15.26 48.32 -12.17
C HIS A 132 15.39 49.68 -11.49
N ASN A 133 15.59 49.72 -10.16
CA ASN A 133 15.86 50.96 -9.42
C ASN A 133 17.01 50.76 -8.42
N ARG A 134 18.23 51.08 -8.82
CA ARG A 134 19.44 50.90 -7.98
C ARG A 134 19.50 51.77 -6.72
N ALA A 135 18.68 52.83 -6.66
CA ALA A 135 18.60 53.70 -5.50
C ALA A 135 17.46 53.30 -4.54
N ILE A 136 16.69 52.25 -4.86
CA ILE A 136 15.60 51.79 -4.02
C ILE A 136 16.11 51.41 -2.63
N THR A 137 15.40 51.84 -1.60
CA THR A 137 15.75 51.57 -0.21
C THR A 137 15.01 50.32 0.29
N LEU A 138 15.55 49.68 1.34
CA LEU A 138 14.90 48.52 1.95
C LEU A 138 13.44 48.80 2.39
N PRO A 139 13.10 49.94 3.02
CA PRO A 139 11.71 50.25 3.35
C PRO A 139 10.79 50.33 2.12
N GLU A 140 11.27 50.82 0.98
CA GLU A 140 10.50 50.90 -0.26
C GLU A 140 10.26 49.51 -0.86
N ILE A 141 11.28 48.62 -0.83
CA ILE A 141 11.13 47.22 -1.26
C ILE A 141 10.06 46.52 -0.43
N TRP A 142 10.14 46.58 0.91
CA TRP A 142 9.19 45.92 1.81
C TRP A 142 7.81 46.60 1.87
N SER A 143 7.69 47.80 1.30
CA SER A 143 6.40 48.47 1.11
C SER A 143 5.83 48.26 -0.29
N HIS A 144 6.56 47.56 -1.19
CA HIS A 144 6.08 47.26 -2.52
C HIS A 144 4.88 46.30 -2.44
N PRO A 145 3.75 46.60 -3.13
CA PRO A 145 2.53 45.79 -3.05
C PRO A 145 2.77 44.29 -3.34
N ASP A 146 3.54 43.98 -4.38
CA ASP A 146 3.80 42.60 -4.78
C ASP A 146 4.69 41.85 -3.77
N VAL A 147 5.64 42.53 -3.13
CA VAL A 147 6.50 41.94 -2.09
C VAL A 147 5.67 41.63 -0.85
N ARG A 148 4.81 42.56 -0.44
CA ARG A 148 3.88 42.33 0.69
C ARG A 148 2.90 41.20 0.40
N ALA A 149 2.27 41.20 -0.77
CA ALA A 149 1.33 40.16 -1.16
C ALA A 149 1.99 38.76 -1.17
N LEU A 150 3.23 38.65 -1.66
CA LEU A 150 3.98 37.39 -1.62
C LEU A 150 4.36 36.98 -0.19
N GLU A 151 4.75 37.92 0.67
CA GLU A 151 5.11 37.61 2.06
C GLU A 151 3.89 37.22 2.90
N ASP A 152 2.77 37.93 2.74
CA ASP A 152 1.50 37.60 3.38
C ASP A 152 1.00 36.22 2.94
N GLY A 153 1.03 35.94 1.62
CA GLY A 153 0.70 34.63 1.07
C GLY A 153 1.64 33.52 1.54
N ARG A 154 2.94 33.81 1.69
CA ARG A 154 3.92 32.87 2.26
C ARG A 154 3.56 32.52 3.70
N ALA A 155 3.26 33.52 4.53
CA ALA A 155 2.87 33.29 5.92
C ALA A 155 1.57 32.48 6.04
N GLU A 156 0.60 32.73 5.18
CA GLU A 156 -0.65 31.95 5.13
C GLU A 156 -0.41 30.49 4.75
N LEU A 157 0.35 30.25 3.67
CA LEU A 157 0.65 28.89 3.21
C LEU A 157 1.48 28.10 4.24
N ILE A 158 2.43 28.74 4.92
CA ILE A 158 3.20 28.10 6.00
C ILE A 158 2.28 27.73 7.17
N ARG A 159 1.37 28.62 7.58
CA ARG A 159 0.41 28.34 8.65
C ARG A 159 -0.53 27.20 8.29
N ALA A 160 -1.12 27.23 7.08
CA ALA A 160 -1.98 26.16 6.60
C ALA A 160 -1.23 24.83 6.50
N GLY A 161 -0.01 24.86 5.95
CA GLY A 161 0.86 23.69 5.87
C GLY A 161 1.23 23.12 7.25
N ALA A 162 1.46 23.95 8.26
CA ALA A 162 1.74 23.48 9.62
C ALA A 162 0.54 22.73 10.24
N VAL A 163 -0.69 23.19 9.98
CA VAL A 163 -1.91 22.50 10.43
C VAL A 163 -2.03 21.15 9.71
N GLU A 164 -1.89 21.15 8.39
CA GLU A 164 -1.95 19.92 7.59
C GLU A 164 -0.86 18.91 7.99
N LEU A 165 0.37 19.37 8.23
CA LEU A 165 1.47 18.53 8.72
C LEU A 165 1.11 17.85 10.03
N GLN A 166 0.54 18.60 10.99
CA GLN A 166 0.13 18.05 12.27
C GLN A 166 -0.96 16.98 12.10
N GLU A 167 -1.90 17.17 11.17
CA GLU A 167 -2.93 16.16 10.87
C GLU A 167 -2.32 14.89 10.26
N LEU A 168 -1.39 15.03 9.32
CA LEU A 168 -0.71 13.90 8.68
C LEU A 168 0.17 13.14 9.67
N GLU A 169 0.87 13.83 10.57
CA GLU A 169 1.63 13.19 11.65
C GLU A 169 0.73 12.41 12.60
N LYS A 170 -0.42 12.97 13.00
CA LYS A 170 -1.41 12.26 13.83
C LYS A 170 -1.94 11.02 13.11
N LEU A 171 -2.25 11.12 11.82
CA LEU A 171 -2.68 10.00 11.01
C LEU A 171 -1.61 8.89 10.97
N LYS A 172 -0.34 9.24 10.76
CA LYS A 172 0.76 8.25 10.75
C LYS A 172 0.87 7.52 12.09
N VAL A 173 0.79 8.25 13.20
CA VAL A 173 0.82 7.67 14.55
C VAL A 173 -0.38 6.74 14.78
N ALA A 174 -1.57 7.11 14.31
CA ALA A 174 -2.77 6.28 14.42
C ALA A 174 -2.67 5.01 13.55
N LEU A 175 -2.03 5.10 12.39
CA LEU A 175 -1.83 3.96 11.49
C LEU A 175 -0.79 2.97 12.02
N GLU A 176 0.30 3.44 12.64
CA GLU A 176 1.47 2.63 13.02
C GLU A 176 1.15 1.28 13.70
N PRO A 177 0.23 1.20 14.69
CA PRO A 177 -0.12 -0.07 15.33
C PRO A 177 -0.71 -1.11 14.37
N HIS A 178 -1.38 -0.66 13.31
CA HIS A 178 -2.04 -1.52 12.32
C HIS A 178 -1.12 -1.92 11.17
N LEU A 179 0.05 -1.29 11.03
CA LEU A 179 0.98 -1.56 9.94
C LEU A 179 2.02 -2.63 10.27
N ARG A 180 2.04 -3.16 11.49
CA ARG A 180 2.92 -4.26 11.89
C ARG A 180 2.37 -5.58 11.38
N ASP A 181 3.21 -6.39 10.73
CA ASP A 181 2.84 -7.74 10.30
C ASP A 181 3.14 -8.75 11.43
N GLU A 182 2.43 -8.63 12.56
CA GLU A 182 2.72 -9.41 13.76
C GLU A 182 2.51 -10.93 13.57
N GLY A 183 1.75 -11.33 12.54
CA GLY A 183 1.52 -12.73 12.17
C GLY A 183 2.38 -13.25 11.02
N GLY A 184 3.18 -12.38 10.37
CA GLY A 184 3.87 -12.71 9.12
C GLY A 184 2.90 -13.07 7.99
N LEU A 185 1.68 -12.53 8.01
CA LEU A 185 0.63 -12.84 7.03
C LEU A 185 1.01 -12.32 5.65
N CYS A 186 1.58 -11.11 5.58
CA CYS A 186 2.06 -10.56 4.32
C CYS A 186 3.27 -11.35 3.82
N ASP A 187 4.21 -11.69 4.72
CA ASP A 187 5.39 -12.46 4.36
C ASP A 187 5.04 -13.86 3.84
N ARG A 188 4.05 -14.53 4.44
CA ARG A 188 3.55 -15.83 3.95
C ARG A 188 2.90 -15.75 2.56
N ALA A 189 2.19 -14.66 2.29
CA ALA A 189 1.58 -14.43 0.98
C ALA A 189 2.64 -14.16 -0.10
N PHE A 190 3.63 -13.33 0.19
CA PHE A 190 4.68 -12.95 -0.76
C PHE A 190 5.75 -14.03 -0.96
N TYR A 191 6.03 -14.79 0.10
CA TYR A 191 7.17 -15.70 0.16
C TYR A 191 6.75 -17.08 0.72
N PRO A 192 5.79 -17.78 0.09
CA PRO A 192 5.26 -19.04 0.60
C PRO A 192 6.35 -20.13 0.75
N HIS A 193 7.37 -20.12 -0.11
CA HIS A 193 8.49 -21.07 -0.06
C HIS A 193 9.38 -20.94 1.18
N HIS A 194 9.41 -19.79 1.85
CA HIS A 194 10.16 -19.60 3.09
C HIS A 194 9.51 -20.27 4.29
N TYR A 195 8.23 -20.64 4.16
CA TYR A 195 7.43 -21.29 5.18
C TYR A 195 7.09 -22.75 4.85
N GLN A 196 7.52 -23.23 3.68
CA GLN A 196 7.56 -24.66 3.41
C GLN A 196 8.73 -25.28 4.19
N PRO A 197 8.54 -26.40 4.91
CA PRO A 197 9.66 -27.07 5.56
C PRO A 197 10.68 -27.42 4.49
N VAL A 198 11.88 -26.85 4.59
CA VAL A 198 13.00 -27.22 3.73
C VAL A 198 13.27 -28.70 3.99
N MET A 199 12.72 -29.56 3.12
CA MET A 199 13.05 -30.97 3.08
C MET A 199 14.53 -31.04 2.69
N ASN A 200 15.40 -31.10 3.69
CA ASN A 200 16.82 -31.25 3.47
C ASN A 200 17.03 -32.53 2.63
N PRO A 201 17.55 -32.45 1.40
CA PRO A 201 17.68 -33.64 0.54
C PRO A 201 18.59 -34.70 1.16
N ALA A 202 19.45 -34.32 2.11
CA ALA A 202 20.33 -35.21 2.83
C ALA A 202 19.60 -36.20 3.76
N THR A 203 18.40 -35.87 4.27
CA THR A 203 17.65 -36.76 5.18
C THR A 203 16.89 -37.89 4.46
N ILE A 204 16.70 -37.78 3.14
CA ILE A 204 16.02 -38.83 2.35
C ILE A 204 16.96 -40.02 2.08
N SER A 205 18.28 -39.78 2.04
CA SER A 205 19.27 -40.85 1.84
C SER A 205 19.45 -41.78 3.05
N GLU A 206 18.96 -41.45 4.24
CA GLU A 206 19.07 -42.31 5.42
C GLU A 206 17.89 -43.28 5.61
N MET A 207 16.82 -43.16 4.82
CA MET A 207 15.67 -44.09 4.85
C MET A 207 15.72 -45.16 3.74
N ALA A 208 16.81 -45.20 2.97
CA ALA A 208 17.04 -46.17 1.91
C ALA A 208 18.28 -47.03 2.18
N LEU A 209 18.34 -47.66 3.37
CA LEU A 209 19.25 -48.78 3.68
C LEU A 209 18.54 -49.78 4.60
#